data_AF-A0AAV5P8S7-F1
#
_entry.id   AF-A0AAV5P8S7-F1
#
_cell.length_a   1.000
_cell.length_b   1.000
_cell.length_c   1.000
_cell.angle_alpha   90.00
_cell.angle_beta   90.00
_cell.angle_gamma   90.00
#
_symmetry.space_group_name_H-M   'P 1'
#
loop_
_entity.id
_entity.type
_entity.pdbx_description
1 polymer ?
#
loop_
_entity_poly.entity_id
_entity_poly.type
_entity_poly.pdbx_seq_one_letter_code
_entity_poly.pdbx_strand_id
1 'polypeptide(L)'
;MTWSETAVLVLVVAALAAWLLWVAASRLDRLHRKVMASRLALDAQLVRRASAAVDLAASGELDPASSVLVAEAAHAVLDDDADARRLREQVPGLVPADGPRPRRLLGGMAESRALAESDLTATLRSALEDADDLAEVRSVPAGDELLATLSAAWYRAQLARRFHNEAVAQALRVRSKWWVRLFHLAGHAPMPVTVELDDAAPDALVRPVATAATPD
;
A
#
# COMPACT_ATOMS: atom_id res chain seq x y z
N MET A 1 -22.15 -37.20 -40.00
CA MET A 1 -22.39 -37.16 -38.55
C MET A 1 -23.86 -37.38 -38.31
N THR A 2 -24.21 -38.33 -37.45
CA THR A 2 -25.60 -38.52 -37.01
C THR A 2 -26.01 -37.36 -36.09
N TRP A 3 -27.30 -37.01 -36.03
CA TRP A 3 -27.80 -35.91 -35.19
C TRP A 3 -27.44 -36.10 -33.70
N SER A 4 -27.37 -37.37 -33.26
CA SER A 4 -26.92 -37.75 -31.92
C SER A 4 -25.44 -37.46 -31.67
N GLU A 5 -24.54 -37.75 -32.62
CA GLU A 5 -23.12 -37.40 -32.51
C GLU A 5 -22.92 -35.89 -32.37
N THR A 6 -23.65 -35.08 -33.15
CA THR A 6 -23.59 -33.63 -33.05
C THR A 6 -24.11 -33.12 -31.72
N ALA A 7 -25.20 -33.69 -31.20
CA ALA A 7 -25.77 -33.31 -29.91
C ALA A 7 -24.80 -33.61 -28.75
N VAL A 8 -24.15 -34.79 -28.77
CA VAL A 8 -23.14 -35.17 -27.79
C VAL A 8 -21.95 -34.22 -27.85
N LEU A 9 -21.45 -33.90 -29.06
CA LEU A 9 -20.33 -32.97 -29.22
C LEU A 9 -20.66 -31.59 -28.64
N VAL A 10 -21.84 -31.04 -28.95
CA VAL A 10 -22.29 -29.75 -28.40
C VAL A 10 -22.36 -29.78 -26.88
N LEU A 11 -22.89 -30.86 -26.31
CA LEU A 11 -23.03 -31.00 -24.85
C LEU A 11 -21.66 -31.09 -24.16
N VAL A 12 -20.71 -31.82 -24.73
CA VAL A 12 -19.33 -31.89 -24.24
C VAL A 12 -18.65 -30.52 -24.30
N VAL A 13 -18.79 -29.79 -25.41
CA VAL A 13 -18.22 -28.44 -25.56
C VAL A 13 -18.84 -27.47 -24.55
N ALA A 14 -20.16 -27.54 -24.33
CA ALA A 14 -20.85 -26.71 -23.34
C ALA A 14 -20.39 -27.04 -21.91
N ALA A 15 -20.22 -28.31 -21.56
CA ALA A 15 -19.71 -28.73 -20.27
C ALA A 15 -18.27 -28.24 -20.02
N LEU A 16 -17.40 -28.35 -21.03
CA LEU A 16 -16.03 -27.81 -20.98
C LEU A 16 -16.02 -26.29 -20.82
N ALA A 17 -16.88 -25.58 -21.53
CA ALA A 17 -17.01 -24.13 -21.41
C ALA A 17 -17.48 -23.73 -19.99
N ALA A 18 -18.50 -24.40 -19.45
CA ALA A 18 -18.98 -24.15 -18.09
C ALA A 18 -17.90 -24.40 -17.04
N TRP A 19 -17.13 -25.50 -17.17
CA TRP A 19 -16.02 -25.80 -16.28
C TRP A 19 -14.91 -24.74 -16.36
N LEU A 20 -14.51 -24.33 -17.56
CA LEU A 20 -13.50 -23.27 -17.75
C LEU A 20 -13.96 -21.93 -17.17
N LEU A 21 -15.23 -21.56 -17.35
CA LEU A 21 -15.81 -20.34 -16.77
C LEU A 21 -15.82 -20.39 -15.24
N TRP A 22 -16.17 -21.53 -14.64
CA TRP A 22 -16.13 -21.72 -13.19
C TRP A 22 -14.70 -21.62 -12.61
N VAL A 23 -13.72 -22.27 -13.25
CA VAL A 23 -12.30 -22.18 -12.86
C VAL A 23 -11.81 -20.75 -12.93
N ALA A 24 -12.19 -20.03 -13.98
CA ALA A 24 -11.80 -18.65 -14.16
C ALA A 24 -12.43 -17.69 -13.14
N ALA A 25 -13.72 -17.83 -12.87
CA ALA A 25 -14.42 -17.06 -11.83
C ALA A 25 -13.73 -17.28 -10.47
N SER A 26 -13.46 -18.54 -10.13
CA SER A 26 -12.74 -18.91 -8.89
C SER A 26 -11.33 -18.32 -8.82
N ARG A 27 -10.61 -18.26 -9.95
CA ARG A 27 -9.28 -17.63 -10.02
C ARG A 27 -9.36 -16.13 -9.82
N LEU A 28 -10.37 -15.48 -10.39
CA LEU A 28 -10.57 -14.05 -10.27
C LEU A 28 -10.92 -13.64 -8.83
N ASP A 29 -11.76 -14.42 -8.15
CA ASP A 29 -12.09 -14.20 -6.74
C ASP A 29 -10.86 -14.28 -5.83
N ARG A 30 -9.99 -15.28 -6.04
CA ARG A 30 -8.71 -15.39 -5.31
C ARG A 30 -7.82 -14.17 -5.53
N LEU A 31 -7.75 -13.64 -6.76
CA LEU A 31 -6.98 -12.45 -7.07
C LEU A 31 -7.57 -11.20 -6.40
N HIS A 32 -8.89 -11.04 -6.38
CA HIS A 32 -9.53 -9.94 -5.66
C HIS A 32 -9.25 -9.99 -4.17
N ARG A 33 -9.36 -11.17 -3.54
CA ARG A 33 -8.99 -11.36 -2.12
C ARG A 33 -7.52 -11.03 -1.86
N LYS A 34 -6.62 -11.43 -2.77
CA LYS A 34 -5.19 -11.09 -2.69
C LYS A 34 -4.95 -9.58 -2.78
N VAL A 35 -5.59 -8.90 -3.73
CA VAL A 35 -5.49 -7.43 -3.84
C VAL A 35 -5.99 -6.77 -2.55
N MET A 36 -7.13 -7.20 -2.03
CA MET A 36 -7.68 -6.66 -0.79
C MET A 36 -6.75 -6.87 0.42
N ALA A 37 -6.20 -8.08 0.58
CA ALA A 37 -5.25 -8.37 1.65
C ALA A 37 -3.96 -7.54 1.51
N SER A 38 -3.42 -7.42 0.29
CA SER A 38 -2.21 -6.61 0.04
C SER A 38 -2.42 -5.13 0.33
N ARG A 39 -3.64 -4.61 0.09
CA ARG A 39 -3.99 -3.23 0.40
C ARG A 39 -3.99 -2.98 1.90
N LEU A 40 -4.65 -3.84 2.68
CA LEU A 40 -4.66 -3.74 4.14
C LEU A 40 -3.25 -3.86 4.73
N ALA A 41 -2.42 -4.74 4.16
CA ALA A 41 -1.03 -4.88 4.57
C ALA A 41 -0.22 -3.61 4.31
N LEU A 42 -0.38 -2.99 3.13
CA LEU A 42 0.24 -1.71 2.78
C LEU A 42 -0.19 -0.60 3.75
N ASP A 43 -1.50 -0.42 3.96
CA ASP A 43 -2.01 0.62 4.85
C ASP A 43 -1.45 0.46 6.27
N ALA A 44 -1.34 -0.76 6.78
CA ALA A 44 -0.75 -1.04 8.09
C ALA A 44 0.76 -0.73 8.17
N GLN A 45 1.53 -0.94 7.08
CA GLN A 45 2.95 -0.58 7.07
C GLN A 45 3.15 0.94 6.99
N LEU A 46 2.30 1.64 6.26
CA LEU A 46 2.36 3.10 6.16
C LEU A 46 2.05 3.77 7.50
N VAL A 47 1.03 3.30 8.23
CA VAL A 47 0.75 3.76 9.60
C VAL A 47 1.95 3.52 10.52
N ARG A 48 2.58 2.33 10.45
CA ARG A 48 3.79 2.04 11.23
C ARG A 48 4.94 3.00 10.91
N ARG A 49 5.11 3.39 9.64
CA ARG A 49 6.12 4.36 9.23
C ARG A 49 5.82 5.75 9.78
N ALA A 50 4.57 6.21 9.69
CA ALA A 50 4.15 7.49 10.24
C ALA A 50 4.32 7.53 11.77
N SER A 51 3.94 6.47 12.48
CA SER A 51 4.18 6.37 13.94
C SER A 51 5.67 6.43 14.29
N ALA A 52 6.53 5.70 13.57
CA ALA A 52 7.97 5.78 13.80
C ALA A 52 8.56 7.19 13.53
N ALA A 53 7.98 7.94 12.59
CA ALA A 53 8.35 9.32 12.34
C ALA A 53 7.91 10.27 13.48
N VAL A 54 6.71 10.05 14.04
CA VAL A 54 6.25 10.77 15.25
C VAL A 54 7.18 10.47 16.44
N ASP A 55 7.52 9.21 16.66
CA ASP A 55 8.41 8.80 17.75
C ASP A 55 9.80 9.45 17.60
N LEU A 56 10.35 9.50 16.38
CA LEU A 56 11.60 10.21 16.09
C LEU A 56 11.47 11.72 16.35
N ALA A 57 10.41 12.37 15.88
CA ALA A 57 10.19 13.79 16.10
C ALA A 57 9.98 14.16 17.58
N ALA A 58 9.38 13.27 18.37
CA ALA A 58 9.14 13.48 19.79
C ALA A 58 10.35 13.16 20.67
N SER A 59 11.41 12.54 20.12
CA SER A 59 12.59 12.11 20.87
C SER A 59 13.46 13.27 21.36
N GLY A 60 13.42 14.41 20.67
CA GLY A 60 14.30 15.55 20.93
C GLY A 60 15.70 15.43 20.31
N GLU A 61 15.95 14.39 19.51
CA GLU A 61 17.22 14.15 18.82
C GLU A 61 17.35 14.95 17.51
N LEU A 62 16.22 15.32 16.88
CA LEU A 62 16.21 16.18 15.70
C LEU A 62 16.29 17.66 16.11
N ASP A 63 16.75 18.51 15.20
CA ASP A 63 16.66 19.95 15.42
C ASP A 63 15.20 20.39 15.61
N PRO A 64 14.94 21.50 16.35
CA PRO A 64 13.58 21.90 16.68
C PRO A 64 12.68 22.19 15.47
N ALA A 65 13.24 22.69 14.35
CA ALA A 65 12.46 22.97 13.16
C ALA A 65 12.07 21.68 12.45
N SER A 66 13.02 20.76 12.24
CA SER A 66 12.75 19.45 11.64
C SER A 66 11.79 18.62 12.49
N SER A 67 11.92 18.66 13.83
CA SER A 67 11.01 17.96 14.74
C SER A 67 9.55 18.37 14.52
N VAL A 68 9.28 19.68 14.44
CA VAL A 68 7.92 20.20 14.24
C VAL A 68 7.38 19.82 12.87
N LEU A 69 8.17 19.98 11.81
CA LEU A 69 7.74 19.67 10.45
C LEU A 69 7.47 18.18 10.25
N VAL A 70 8.35 17.31 10.76
CA VAL A 70 8.19 15.85 10.68
C VAL A 70 6.96 15.42 11.47
N ALA A 71 6.76 15.95 12.68
CA ALA A 71 5.56 15.65 13.49
C ALA A 71 4.27 16.08 12.77
N GLU A 72 4.23 17.29 12.21
CA GLU A 72 3.06 17.79 11.47
C GLU A 72 2.72 16.90 10.26
N ALA A 73 3.72 16.61 9.41
CA ALA A 73 3.51 15.76 8.24
C ALA A 73 3.12 14.33 8.62
N ALA A 74 3.69 13.77 9.70
CA ALA A 74 3.34 12.43 10.17
C ALA A 74 1.94 12.37 10.77
N HIS A 75 1.54 13.40 11.52
CA HIS A 75 0.18 13.54 12.03
C HIS A 75 -0.83 13.71 10.91
N ALA A 76 -0.53 14.47 9.84
CA ALA A 76 -1.43 14.58 8.68
C ALA A 76 -1.76 13.22 8.05
N VAL A 77 -0.78 12.30 8.00
CA VAL A 77 -1.00 10.91 7.54
C VAL A 77 -1.91 10.12 8.49
N LEU A 78 -1.71 10.28 9.80
CA LEU A 78 -2.47 9.57 10.84
C LEU A 78 -3.90 10.12 11.00
N ASP A 79 -4.07 11.43 10.84
CA ASP A 79 -5.34 12.13 10.99
C ASP A 79 -6.28 11.88 9.81
N ASP A 80 -5.78 11.75 8.57
CA ASP A 80 -6.63 11.31 7.44
C ASP A 80 -7.25 9.93 7.73
N ASP A 81 -6.50 9.00 8.36
CA ASP A 81 -7.02 7.70 8.78
C ASP A 81 -8.02 7.84 9.93
N ALA A 82 -7.74 8.70 10.90
CA ALA A 82 -8.59 8.95 12.06
C ALA A 82 -9.91 9.61 11.65
N ASP A 83 -9.89 10.63 10.81
CA ASP A 83 -11.08 11.33 10.32
C ASP A 83 -11.90 10.42 9.40
N ALA A 84 -11.25 9.65 8.53
CA ALA A 84 -11.94 8.64 7.74
C ALA A 84 -12.64 7.61 8.62
N ARG A 85 -12.08 7.26 9.79
CA ARG A 85 -12.67 6.34 10.78
C ARG A 85 -13.81 6.98 11.58
N ARG A 86 -13.59 8.18 12.13
CA ARG A 86 -14.58 8.98 12.87
C ARG A 86 -15.82 9.27 12.03
N LEU A 87 -15.65 9.60 10.75
CA LEU A 87 -16.76 9.80 9.81
C LEU A 87 -17.61 8.52 9.63
N ARG A 88 -17.02 7.32 9.69
CA ARG A 88 -17.79 6.05 9.64
C ARG A 88 -18.60 5.84 10.91
N GLU A 89 -18.02 6.20 12.05
CA GLU A 89 -18.64 6.04 13.36
C GLU A 89 -19.79 7.05 13.56
N GLN A 90 -19.57 8.31 13.19
CA GLN A 90 -20.53 9.41 13.36
C GLN A 90 -21.69 9.36 12.37
N VAL A 91 -21.45 8.88 11.14
CA VAL A 91 -22.50 8.74 10.13
C VAL A 91 -22.54 7.28 9.66
N PRO A 92 -23.20 6.39 10.44
CA PRO A 92 -23.36 4.98 10.08
C PRO A 92 -24.01 4.88 8.70
N GLY A 93 -23.26 4.40 7.70
CA GLY A 93 -23.75 4.28 6.33
C GLY A 93 -23.35 5.38 5.34
N LEU A 94 -22.82 6.54 5.80
CA LEU A 94 -22.08 7.47 4.92
C LEU A 94 -20.80 6.82 4.41
N VAL A 95 -20.21 6.00 5.29
CA VAL A 95 -19.27 4.95 4.95
C VAL A 95 -19.89 3.62 5.42
N PRO A 96 -20.18 2.67 4.52
CA PRO A 96 -21.00 1.51 4.86
C PRO A 96 -20.36 0.62 5.94
N ALA A 97 -21.12 0.32 7.01
CA ALA A 97 -20.72 -0.65 8.04
C ALA A 97 -20.68 -2.09 7.50
N ASP A 98 -21.63 -2.44 6.62
CA ASP A 98 -21.75 -3.77 5.98
C ASP A 98 -22.31 -3.74 4.53
N GLY A 99 -22.26 -2.58 3.84
CA GLY A 99 -22.67 -2.45 2.43
C GLY A 99 -21.58 -2.88 1.43
N PRO A 100 -21.88 -3.11 0.13
CA PRO A 100 -20.95 -3.74 -0.80
C PRO A 100 -19.63 -2.96 -0.86
N ARG A 101 -18.59 -3.51 -0.21
CA ARG A 101 -17.17 -3.20 -0.48
C ARG A 101 -17.03 -3.49 -1.96
N PRO A 102 -17.04 -2.48 -2.87
CA PRO A 102 -15.78 -2.08 -3.52
C PRO A 102 -15.90 -0.84 -4.46
N ARG A 103 -15.72 0.41 -4.01
CA ARG A 103 -15.47 1.52 -4.97
C ARG A 103 -14.34 2.44 -4.54
N ARG A 104 -14.03 2.47 -3.24
CA ARG A 104 -12.87 3.18 -2.69
C ARG A 104 -11.70 2.27 -2.31
N LEU A 105 -11.95 1.03 -1.86
CA LEU A 105 -10.88 0.10 -1.45
C LEU A 105 -9.98 -0.41 -2.61
N LEU A 106 -10.49 -0.33 -3.84
CA LEU A 106 -9.77 -0.65 -5.07
C LEU A 106 -9.56 0.60 -5.93
N GLY A 107 -10.17 1.73 -5.56
CA GLY A 107 -10.12 3.00 -6.26
C GLY A 107 -9.07 3.91 -5.62
N GLY A 108 -7.80 3.56 -5.81
CA GLY A 108 -6.66 4.32 -5.31
C GLY A 108 -6.57 4.34 -3.78
N MET A 109 -5.43 4.77 -3.26
CA MET A 109 -5.45 5.49 -1.99
C MET A 109 -6.36 6.72 -2.18
N ALA A 110 -7.10 7.18 -1.16
CA ALA A 110 -7.73 8.49 -1.29
C ALA A 110 -6.63 9.48 -1.70
N GLU A 111 -6.82 10.23 -2.78
CA GLU A 111 -5.79 11.11 -3.35
C GLU A 111 -5.15 11.99 -2.27
N SER A 112 -5.98 12.46 -1.32
CA SER A 112 -5.59 13.09 -0.04
C SER A 112 -4.49 12.34 0.71
N ARG A 113 -4.69 11.05 1.01
CA ARG A 113 -3.72 10.25 1.75
C ARG A 113 -2.44 9.99 0.96
N ALA A 114 -2.51 9.83 -0.37
CA ALA A 114 -1.30 9.64 -1.18
C ALA A 114 -0.43 10.88 -1.20
N LEU A 115 -1.06 12.06 -1.20
CA LEU A 115 -0.39 13.34 -1.06
C LEU A 115 0.24 13.47 0.33
N ALA A 116 -0.50 13.20 1.41
CA ALA A 116 0.03 13.24 2.78
C ALA A 116 1.22 12.28 2.97
N GLU A 117 1.17 11.06 2.41
CA GLU A 117 2.27 10.09 2.49
C GLU A 117 3.51 10.56 1.72
N SER A 118 3.31 11.22 0.58
CA SER A 118 4.39 11.77 -0.25
C SER A 118 4.99 13.02 0.40
N ASP A 119 4.17 13.85 1.04
CA ASP A 119 4.60 15.01 1.82
C ASP A 119 5.43 14.58 3.03
N LEU A 120 4.98 13.58 3.80
CA LEU A 120 5.78 12.97 4.86
C LEU A 120 7.13 12.45 4.33
N THR A 121 7.13 11.79 3.18
CA THR A 121 8.38 11.34 2.53
C THR A 121 9.31 12.52 2.20
N ALA A 122 8.79 13.59 1.61
CA ALA A 122 9.57 14.78 1.26
C ALA A 122 10.14 15.47 2.51
N THR A 123 9.32 15.64 3.54
CA THR A 123 9.70 16.24 4.82
C THR A 123 10.77 15.41 5.53
N LEU A 124 10.59 14.09 5.62
CA LEU A 124 11.62 13.21 6.20
C LEU A 124 12.92 13.23 5.39
N ARG A 125 12.85 13.39 4.06
CA ARG A 125 14.06 13.49 3.23
C ARG A 125 14.81 14.79 3.48
N SER A 126 14.10 15.90 3.63
CA SER A 126 14.70 17.20 3.95
C SER A 126 15.25 17.23 5.38
N ALA A 127 14.52 16.68 6.35
CA ALA A 127 14.93 16.63 7.75
C ALA A 127 16.12 15.71 8.01
N LEU A 128 16.34 14.72 7.13
CA LEU A 128 17.40 13.71 7.23
C LEU A 128 18.42 13.84 6.10
N GLU A 129 18.53 15.03 5.50
CA GLU A 129 19.46 15.30 4.39
C GLU A 129 20.90 15.46 4.89
N ASP A 130 21.08 16.11 6.04
CA ASP A 130 22.40 16.35 6.62
C ASP A 130 22.96 15.08 7.27
N ALA A 131 24.10 14.61 6.75
CA ALA A 131 24.74 13.38 7.19
C ALA A 131 25.44 13.55 8.55
N ASP A 132 25.89 14.76 8.88
CA ASP A 132 26.57 15.06 10.14
C ASP A 132 25.56 15.09 11.29
N ASP A 133 24.42 15.77 11.10
CA ASP A 133 23.30 15.76 12.07
C ASP A 133 22.78 14.33 12.30
N LEU A 134 22.61 13.54 11.23
CA LEU A 134 22.21 12.14 11.35
C LEU A 134 23.23 11.27 12.08
N ALA A 135 24.53 11.55 11.92
CA ALA A 135 25.58 10.84 12.64
C ALA A 135 25.54 11.18 14.14
N GLU A 136 25.21 12.43 14.48
CA GLU A 136 24.98 12.84 15.87
C GLU A 136 23.79 12.09 16.48
N VAL A 137 22.65 12.02 15.79
CA VAL A 137 21.47 11.25 16.25
C VAL A 137 21.82 9.76 16.42
N ARG A 138 22.58 9.16 15.49
CA ARG A 138 23.03 7.77 15.59
C ARG A 138 24.04 7.53 16.72
N SER A 139 24.73 8.56 17.18
CA SER A 139 25.70 8.43 18.29
C SER A 139 24.98 8.20 19.62
N VAL A 140 23.73 8.64 19.73
CA VAL A 140 22.86 8.39 20.88
C VAL A 140 22.14 7.04 20.69
N PRO A 141 22.26 6.10 21.65
CA PRO A 141 21.64 4.77 21.51
C PRO A 141 20.13 4.79 21.23
N ALA A 142 19.40 5.71 21.87
CA ALA A 142 17.97 5.89 21.64
C ALA A 142 17.67 6.42 20.22
N GLY A 143 18.48 7.37 19.72
CA GLY A 143 18.35 7.90 18.37
C GLY A 143 18.62 6.83 17.30
N ASP A 144 19.66 6.01 17.47
CA ASP A 144 19.97 4.92 16.55
C ASP A 144 18.84 3.88 16.48
N GLU A 145 18.24 3.50 17.63
CA GLU A 145 17.08 2.60 17.67
C GLU A 145 15.86 3.16 16.95
N LEU A 146 15.59 4.46 17.09
CA LEU A 146 14.49 5.15 16.40
C LEU A 146 14.72 5.21 14.89
N LEU A 147 15.92 5.57 14.45
CA LEU A 147 16.30 5.59 13.03
C LEU A 147 16.23 4.19 12.40
N ALA A 148 16.69 3.16 13.12
CA ALA A 148 16.57 1.77 12.69
C ALA A 148 15.11 1.33 12.57
N THR A 149 14.26 1.74 13.52
CA THR A 149 12.81 1.47 13.49
C THR A 149 12.14 2.13 12.30
N LEU A 150 12.43 3.41 12.07
CA LEU A 150 11.93 4.17 10.92
C LEU A 150 12.38 3.54 9.59
N SER A 151 13.67 3.22 9.45
CA SER A 151 14.23 2.57 8.26
C SER A 151 13.56 1.21 7.98
N ALA A 152 13.38 0.39 9.02
CA ALA A 152 12.70 -0.89 8.88
C ALA A 152 11.22 -0.74 8.49
N ALA A 153 10.50 0.23 9.06
CA ALA A 153 9.12 0.52 8.71
C ALA A 153 9.00 1.01 7.25
N TRP A 154 9.92 1.90 6.83
CA TRP A 154 9.99 2.42 5.48
C TRP A 154 10.22 1.31 4.45
N TYR A 155 11.22 0.45 4.67
CA TYR A 155 11.50 -0.68 3.78
C TYR A 155 10.29 -1.62 3.63
N ARG A 156 9.61 -1.94 4.74
CA ARG A 156 8.39 -2.78 4.72
C ARG A 156 7.24 -2.11 3.97
N ALA A 157 7.09 -0.79 4.06
CA ALA A 157 6.09 -0.04 3.31
C ALA A 157 6.37 -0.09 1.79
N GLN A 158 7.61 0.14 1.36
CA GLN A 158 8.00 0.02 -0.05
C GLN A 158 7.71 -1.39 -0.60
N LEU A 159 8.08 -2.42 0.15
CA LEU A 159 7.86 -3.81 -0.23
C LEU A 159 6.37 -4.13 -0.33
N ALA A 160 5.56 -3.68 0.64
CA ALA A 160 4.11 -3.86 0.63
C ALA A 160 3.46 -3.17 -0.59
N ARG A 161 3.92 -1.97 -0.97
CA ARG A 161 3.43 -1.25 -2.14
C ARG A 161 3.74 -2.01 -3.43
N ARG A 162 4.96 -2.53 -3.57
CA ARG A 162 5.35 -3.36 -4.72
C ARG A 162 4.48 -4.62 -4.82
N PHE A 163 4.26 -5.33 -3.71
CA PHE A 163 3.38 -6.50 -3.70
C PHE A 163 1.92 -6.16 -4.05
N HIS A 164 1.41 -5.02 -3.58
CA HIS A 164 0.08 -4.54 -3.93
C HIS A 164 -0.03 -4.25 -5.42
N ASN A 165 0.90 -3.48 -5.98
CA ASN A 165 0.93 -3.15 -7.42
C ASN A 165 1.06 -4.42 -8.29
N GLU A 166 1.83 -5.41 -7.85
CA GLU A 166 1.91 -6.69 -8.56
C GLU A 166 0.58 -7.47 -8.50
N ALA A 167 -0.08 -7.51 -7.34
CA ALA A 167 -1.39 -8.13 -7.20
C ALA A 167 -2.45 -7.45 -8.10
N VAL A 168 -2.43 -6.11 -8.17
CA VAL A 168 -3.25 -5.31 -9.08
C VAL A 168 -2.97 -5.67 -10.53
N ALA A 169 -1.70 -5.70 -10.95
CA ALA A 169 -1.32 -6.07 -12.32
C ALA A 169 -1.74 -7.51 -12.68
N GLN A 170 -1.65 -8.46 -11.73
CA GLN A 170 -2.15 -9.83 -11.92
C GLN A 170 -3.68 -9.85 -12.11
N ALA A 171 -4.43 -9.07 -11.32
CA ALA A 171 -5.89 -8.96 -11.45
C ALA A 171 -6.31 -8.31 -12.78
N LEU A 172 -5.67 -7.20 -13.16
CA LEU A 172 -5.93 -6.50 -14.43
C LEU A 172 -5.68 -7.38 -15.65
N ARG A 173 -4.60 -8.17 -15.66
CA ARG A 173 -4.28 -9.13 -16.72
C ARG A 173 -5.34 -10.21 -16.92
N VAL A 174 -6.08 -10.57 -15.87
CA VAL A 174 -7.20 -11.52 -15.98
C VAL A 174 -8.45 -10.80 -16.46
N ARG A 175 -8.75 -9.63 -15.90
CA ARG A 175 -9.94 -8.84 -16.22
C ARG A 175 -9.94 -8.27 -17.64
N SER A 176 -8.77 -8.09 -18.26
CA SER A 176 -8.66 -7.62 -19.63
C SER A 176 -9.05 -8.68 -20.68
N LYS A 177 -9.16 -9.96 -20.31
CA LYS A 177 -9.51 -11.05 -21.23
C LYS A 177 -10.95 -10.90 -21.73
N TRP A 178 -11.15 -11.04 -23.03
CA TRP A 178 -12.45 -10.82 -23.69
C TRP A 178 -13.57 -11.69 -23.09
N TRP A 179 -13.29 -12.95 -22.76
CA TRP A 179 -14.29 -13.86 -22.19
C TRP A 179 -14.66 -13.48 -20.74
N VAL A 180 -13.75 -12.88 -19.96
CA VAL A 180 -14.10 -12.36 -18.62
C VAL A 180 -15.09 -11.21 -18.73
N ARG A 181 -14.93 -10.36 -19.75
CA ARG A 181 -15.83 -9.24 -20.04
C ARG A 181 -17.16 -9.72 -20.61
N LEU A 182 -17.14 -10.66 -21.55
CA LEU A 182 -18.34 -11.21 -22.18
C LEU A 182 -19.26 -11.91 -21.17
N PHE A 183 -18.68 -12.70 -20.26
CA PHE A 183 -19.42 -13.45 -19.24
C PHE A 183 -19.59 -12.68 -17.92
N HIS A 184 -19.22 -11.40 -17.86
CA HIS A 184 -19.32 -10.55 -16.67
C HIS A 184 -18.77 -11.22 -15.37
N LEU A 185 -17.68 -11.99 -15.49
CA LEU A 185 -17.20 -12.83 -14.37
C LEU A 185 -16.61 -12.01 -13.21
N ALA A 186 -16.25 -10.76 -13.46
CA ALA A 186 -15.76 -9.83 -12.44
C ALA A 186 -16.89 -9.27 -11.54
N GLY A 187 -18.15 -9.48 -11.92
CA GLY A 187 -19.29 -8.90 -11.20
C GLY A 187 -19.18 -7.39 -11.07
N HIS A 188 -19.66 -6.90 -9.93
CA HIS A 188 -19.66 -5.49 -9.54
C HIS A 188 -18.35 -5.03 -8.87
N ALA A 189 -17.29 -5.86 -8.90
CA ALA A 189 -16.01 -5.45 -8.36
C ALA A 189 -15.41 -4.31 -9.24
N PRO A 190 -14.99 -3.19 -8.65
CA PRO A 190 -14.42 -2.02 -9.27
C PRO A 190 -13.06 -2.41 -9.81
N MET A 191 -12.52 -1.58 -10.70
CA MET A 191 -11.19 -1.82 -11.21
C MET A 191 -10.17 -1.68 -10.07
N PRO A 192 -9.24 -2.64 -9.88
CA PRO A 192 -8.08 -2.46 -9.04
C PRO A 192 -7.20 -1.35 -9.60
N VAL A 193 -6.78 -0.43 -8.76
CA VAL A 193 -5.89 0.69 -9.11
C VAL A 193 -4.58 0.54 -8.36
N THR A 194 -3.46 0.86 -9.00
CA THR A 194 -2.14 0.88 -8.39
C THR A 194 -2.01 2.03 -7.40
N VAL A 195 -1.03 1.93 -6.50
CA VAL A 195 -0.68 3.02 -5.59
C VAL A 195 0.57 3.70 -6.08
N GLU A 196 0.41 4.98 -6.38
CA GLU A 196 1.47 5.92 -6.75
C GLU A 196 1.66 6.87 -5.58
N LEU A 197 2.85 6.83 -4.97
CA LEU A 197 3.29 7.70 -3.88
C LEU A 197 4.82 7.78 -3.96
N ASP A 198 5.39 8.89 -3.50
CA ASP A 198 6.83 8.98 -3.28
C ASP A 198 7.19 8.23 -1.99
N ASP A 199 8.05 7.22 -2.11
CA ASP A 199 8.63 6.46 -1.00
C ASP A 199 10.14 6.28 -1.14
N ALA A 200 10.82 7.15 -1.88
CA ALA A 200 12.28 7.08 -1.96
C ALA A 200 12.90 7.42 -0.59
N ALA A 201 13.56 6.43 0.01
CA ALA A 201 14.23 6.58 1.28
C ALA A 201 15.44 7.54 1.16
N PRO A 202 15.72 8.36 2.19
CA PRO A 202 16.93 9.16 2.27
C PRO A 202 18.17 8.25 2.17
N ASP A 203 19.16 8.64 1.38
CA ASP A 203 20.40 7.85 1.18
C ASP A 203 21.12 7.57 2.51
N ALA A 204 21.06 8.52 3.43
CA ALA A 204 21.68 8.45 4.75
C ALA A 204 20.98 7.46 5.72
N LEU A 205 19.76 7.01 5.43
CA LEU A 205 19.09 5.90 6.13
C LEU A 205 19.42 4.53 5.54
N VAL A 206 19.77 4.48 4.25
CA VAL A 206 20.04 3.24 3.50
C VAL A 206 21.50 2.82 3.61
N ARG A 207 22.43 3.79 3.63
CA ARG A 207 23.85 3.52 3.86
C ARG A 207 24.17 3.72 5.34
N PRO A 208 24.79 2.74 6.03
CA PRO A 208 25.50 3.05 7.26
C PRO A 208 26.52 4.14 6.92
N VAL A 209 26.56 5.23 7.68
CA VAL A 209 27.62 6.24 7.57
C VAL A 209 28.93 5.46 7.63
N ALA A 210 29.65 5.40 6.50
CA ALA A 210 30.94 4.75 6.47
C ALA A 210 31.78 5.47 7.53
N THR A 211 32.18 4.75 8.57
CA THR A 211 33.03 5.27 9.65
C THR A 211 34.10 6.13 9.03
N ALA A 212 34.08 7.42 9.38
CA ALA A 212 35.04 8.40 8.92
C ALA A 212 36.43 7.79 8.99
N ALA A 213 37.13 7.83 7.86
CA ALA A 213 38.47 7.31 7.68
C ALA A 213 39.36 7.76 8.86
N THR A 214 39.99 6.79 9.51
CA THR A 214 41.13 7.05 10.39
C THR A 214 42.21 7.73 9.54
N PRO A 215 42.60 8.98 9.81
CA PRO A 215 43.76 9.55 9.16
C PRO A 215 45.00 8.94 9.82
N ASP A 216 45.80 8.21 9.04
CA ASP A 216 47.18 7.86 9.37
C ASP A 216 48.10 9.09 9.28
#